data_AF-Q69HM9-F1
#
_entry.id   AF-Q69HM9-F1
#
_cell.length_a   1.000
_cell.length_b   1.000
_cell.length_c   1.000
_cell.angle_alpha   90.00
_cell.angle_beta   90.00
_cell.angle_gamma   90.00
#
_symmetry.space_group_name_H-M   'P 1'
#
loop_
_entity.id
_entity.type
_entity.pdbx_description
1 polymer ?
#
loop_
_entity_poly.entity_id
_entity_poly.type
_entity_poly.pdbx_seq_one_letter_code
_entity_poly.pdbx_strand_id
1 'polypeptide(L)'
;MTFVTISDTYETKNYTSMCKGFGDITWKIVTTLAFIISLVALILSVRTHVNVNNAGMPILIVTPSANSVNLPRSCHEIRNHVSGVYTIKPKGSIFPFKTYCEMQDQEGGWTLVASIHENNIHGKCSPGDKWSSEQGGITALTGSGNWANRNTFGNLEAVTSQDYKNSAYMDVNGSNVMLWHVRNGVRLSDLSRRAHFKYLTTDNVLLNNGKSLQRLYRDHVPLKLSVGGLKPLIQSINATSVNTTSLIPGWFNYRYSSSSNAMSILDGGNDMYDTGNKVSFRVNGGNFTQAYYDRDAFLYQYGVEFSTATIYPFLALAWIGNNNGALQSFDIKVYSNYGADGSGRFSTYNTTTITLGDFTIKYRVFNVYAARDPSVCEVYFYMGSRNKWHSKFPSMMESISWGTSTSHATNIVRVSGSPEKIVFGYTLLSKRSGLRVTADEVTTVLSEYIKAANDFTFKFNNERLTAQSRIFVGSRQLMNETIPATERKTVQFGEIQFRAYNSIGFPNALCAGFSTISTFPERMCLGGINTYRRVRKQCGDFAAWEGNLNQYQNSNPEIATESGRSRNEINSTILLFVK
;
A
#
# COMPACT_ATOMS: atom_id res chain seq x y z
N MET A 1 -4.73 -38.51 37.52
CA MET A 1 -3.87 -38.18 38.67
C MET A 1 -2.73 -37.30 38.16
N THR A 2 -2.70 -36.06 38.68
CA THR A 2 -1.54 -35.18 38.92
C THR A 2 -0.47 -34.92 37.85
N PHE A 3 -0.48 -33.66 37.35
CA PHE A 3 0.59 -32.65 37.10
C PHE A 3 2.01 -33.12 36.70
N VAL A 4 2.79 -32.47 35.82
CA VAL A 4 3.23 -31.06 35.76
C VAL A 4 3.79 -30.74 34.35
N THR A 5 3.74 -29.45 34.02
CA THR A 5 4.09 -28.71 32.79
C THR A 5 5.57 -28.22 32.67
N ILE A 6 5.96 -27.91 31.42
CA ILE A 6 6.96 -26.91 30.92
C ILE A 6 8.47 -27.26 30.94
N SER A 7 9.07 -27.20 29.74
CA SER A 7 10.28 -26.40 29.50
C SER A 7 10.30 -25.85 28.06
N ASP A 8 10.07 -24.55 27.93
CA ASP A 8 10.66 -23.74 26.85
C ASP A 8 12.18 -23.69 27.05
N THR A 9 12.95 -23.60 25.96
CA THR A 9 14.01 -22.56 25.83
C THR A 9 14.57 -22.55 24.40
N TYR A 10 14.26 -21.47 23.69
CA TYR A 10 15.06 -20.91 22.60
C TYR A 10 16.37 -20.37 23.20
N GLU A 11 17.52 -20.84 22.70
CA GLU A 11 18.83 -20.25 22.99
C GLU A 11 18.98 -18.89 22.31
N THR A 12 19.04 -17.82 23.10
CA THR A 12 19.69 -16.56 22.70
C THR A 12 21.16 -16.62 23.07
N LYS A 13 22.04 -16.52 22.06
CA LYS A 13 23.48 -16.39 22.20
C LYS A 13 23.84 -15.18 23.07
N ASN A 14 24.47 -15.45 24.21
CA ASN A 14 25.18 -14.46 25.02
C ASN A 14 26.50 -14.07 24.34
N TYR A 15 26.65 -12.78 24.03
CA TYR A 15 27.96 -12.14 23.98
C TYR A 15 28.39 -11.76 25.40
N THR A 16 29.70 -11.80 25.62
CA THR A 16 30.48 -11.36 26.81
C THR A 16 30.89 -12.44 27.82
N SER A 17 32.03 -13.06 27.50
CA SER A 17 32.95 -13.63 28.48
C SER A 17 34.05 -12.62 28.83
N MET A 18 34.56 -12.75 30.06
CA MET A 18 35.78 -12.13 30.63
C MET A 18 35.58 -10.85 31.43
N CYS A 19 35.28 -11.02 32.74
CA CYS A 19 35.99 -10.47 33.89
C CYS A 19 35.12 -10.69 35.16
N LYS A 20 35.24 -11.87 35.79
CA LYS A 20 34.63 -12.14 37.10
C LYS A 20 35.64 -11.83 38.21
N GLY A 21 35.21 -11.02 39.17
CA GLY A 21 35.82 -10.91 40.49
C GLY A 21 36.68 -9.67 40.70
N PHE A 22 36.06 -8.50 40.77
CA PHE A 22 36.45 -7.34 41.62
C PHE A 22 35.53 -6.11 41.35
N GLY A 23 34.82 -6.07 40.22
CA GLY A 23 33.97 -4.94 39.80
C GLY A 23 32.51 -4.92 40.33
N ASP A 24 32.01 -6.02 40.89
CA ASP A 24 30.58 -6.13 41.25
C ASP A 24 30.25 -5.49 42.61
N ILE A 25 31.23 -5.42 43.53
CA ILE A 25 31.06 -4.72 44.82
C ILE A 25 31.20 -3.21 44.63
N THR A 26 32.18 -2.76 43.84
CA THR A 26 32.37 -1.34 43.53
C THR A 26 31.20 -0.78 42.73
N TRP A 27 30.65 -1.52 41.77
CA TRP A 27 29.44 -1.11 41.04
C TRP A 27 28.21 -1.01 41.95
N LYS A 28 28.03 -1.95 42.89
CA LYS A 28 26.94 -1.88 43.89
C LYS A 28 27.11 -0.70 44.84
N ILE A 29 28.33 -0.39 45.28
CA ILE A 29 28.61 0.76 46.14
C ILE A 29 28.34 2.08 45.38
N VAL A 30 28.81 2.20 44.14
CA VAL A 30 28.62 3.40 43.30
C VAL A 30 27.14 3.63 42.98
N THR A 31 26.41 2.57 42.62
CA THR A 31 24.97 2.69 42.31
C THR A 31 24.15 3.00 43.57
N THR A 32 24.51 2.46 44.73
CA THR A 32 23.85 2.78 46.01
C THR A 32 24.13 4.21 46.45
N LEU A 33 25.38 4.68 46.34
CA LEU A 33 25.74 6.08 46.61
C LEU A 33 25.03 7.06 45.66
N ALA A 34 24.95 6.74 44.37
CA ALA A 34 24.21 7.55 43.41
C ALA A 34 22.72 7.65 43.78
N PHE A 35 22.10 6.54 44.21
CA PHE A 35 20.71 6.53 44.62
C PHE A 35 20.48 7.35 45.91
N ILE A 36 21.39 7.26 46.88
CA ILE A 36 21.34 8.07 48.11
C ILE A 36 21.50 9.56 47.79
N ILE A 37 22.42 9.93 46.90
CA ILE A 37 22.62 11.32 46.47
C ILE A 37 21.37 11.85 45.76
N SER A 38 20.74 11.06 44.87
CA SER A 38 19.47 11.44 44.23
C SER A 38 18.32 11.58 45.22
N LEU A 39 18.25 10.71 46.24
CA LEU A 39 17.23 10.78 47.28
C LEU A 39 17.42 12.02 48.18
N VAL A 40 18.67 12.34 48.55
CA VAL A 40 19.01 13.55 49.31
C VAL A 40 18.71 14.81 48.49
N ALA A 41 19.01 14.82 47.18
CA ALA A 41 18.66 15.92 46.29
C ALA A 41 17.14 16.11 46.17
N LEU A 42 16.36 15.02 46.13
CA LEU A 42 14.90 15.06 46.15
C LEU A 42 14.35 15.59 47.48
N ILE A 43 14.90 15.16 48.61
CA ILE A 43 14.49 15.64 49.94
C ILE A 43 14.85 17.13 50.11
N LEU A 44 16.00 17.56 49.59
CA LEU A 44 16.41 18.97 49.59
C LEU A 44 15.55 19.82 48.65
N SER A 45 15.13 19.30 47.48
CA SER A 45 14.22 20.02 46.57
C SER A 45 12.79 20.13 47.11
N VAL A 46 12.33 19.12 47.86
CA VAL A 46 11.05 19.20 48.59
C VAL A 46 11.16 20.20 49.75
N ARG A 47 12.28 20.25 50.49
CA ARG A 47 12.50 21.25 51.54
C ARG A 47 12.59 22.69 50.99
N THR A 48 13.16 22.90 49.80
CA THR A 48 13.14 24.24 49.16
C THR A 48 11.75 24.60 48.66
N HIS A 49 10.93 23.65 48.21
CA HIS A 49 9.52 23.92 47.86
C HIS A 49 8.61 24.20 49.08
N VAL A 50 8.90 23.63 50.25
CA VAL A 50 8.11 23.88 51.48
C VAL A 50 8.51 25.20 52.16
N ASN A 51 9.77 25.65 52.04
CA ASN A 51 10.25 26.91 52.65
C ASN A 51 9.98 28.19 51.82
N VAL A 52 9.41 28.09 50.61
CA VAL A 52 9.00 29.28 49.82
C VAL A 52 7.59 29.77 50.19
N ASN A 53 6.88 29.09 51.10
CA ASN A 53 5.53 29.48 51.51
C ASN A 53 5.45 30.53 52.64
N ASN A 54 6.57 31.17 53.04
CA ASN A 54 6.57 32.09 54.20
C ASN A 54 7.27 33.45 54.00
N ALA A 55 7.46 33.90 52.76
CA ALA A 55 7.75 35.31 52.48
C ALA A 55 6.62 35.85 51.59
N GLY A 56 5.83 36.78 52.16
CA GLY A 56 4.70 37.40 51.48
C GLY A 56 5.13 38.07 50.16
N MET A 57 4.90 37.39 49.06
CA MET A 57 4.63 38.06 47.79
C MET A 57 3.17 38.48 47.79
N PRO A 58 2.84 39.71 47.36
CA PRO A 58 1.45 40.08 47.16
C PRO A 58 0.87 39.10 46.13
N ILE A 59 -0.10 38.30 46.56
CA ILE A 59 -0.97 37.58 45.64
C ILE A 59 -1.63 38.69 44.82
N LEU A 60 -1.18 38.87 43.58
CA LEU A 60 -1.98 39.54 42.58
C LEU A 60 -3.19 38.62 42.40
N ILE A 61 -4.24 38.87 43.18
CA ILE A 61 -5.57 38.37 42.86
C ILE A 61 -5.89 39.11 41.57
N VAL A 62 -5.51 38.50 40.45
CA VAL A 62 -6.17 38.76 39.19
C VAL A 62 -7.59 38.29 39.44
N THR A 63 -8.43 39.19 39.93
CA THR A 63 -9.87 39.10 39.73
C THR A 63 -10.04 38.74 38.25
N PRO A 64 -10.81 37.72 37.88
CA PRO A 64 -11.09 37.44 36.48
C PRO A 64 -12.01 38.55 35.97
N SER A 65 -11.45 39.74 35.76
CA SER A 65 -11.97 40.71 34.82
C SER A 65 -11.34 40.37 33.48
N ALA A 66 -11.85 39.33 32.86
CA ALA A 66 -11.66 39.12 31.44
C ALA A 66 -12.95 38.48 30.94
N ASN A 67 -13.73 39.26 30.20
CA ASN A 67 -14.58 38.71 29.14
C ASN A 67 -13.81 37.55 28.51
N SER A 68 -14.28 36.31 28.66
CA SER A 68 -13.67 35.19 27.96
C SER A 68 -13.83 35.49 26.48
N VAL A 69 -12.80 36.05 25.84
CA VAL A 69 -12.82 36.32 24.41
C VAL A 69 -13.00 34.96 23.75
N ASN A 70 -14.20 34.70 23.25
CA ASN A 70 -14.53 33.46 22.59
C ASN A 70 -13.81 33.47 21.24
N LEU A 71 -12.60 32.92 21.23
CA LEU A 71 -11.77 32.89 20.03
C LEU A 71 -12.42 31.99 18.97
N PRO A 72 -12.35 32.40 17.69
CA PRO A 72 -12.88 31.60 16.58
C PRO A 72 -12.18 30.24 16.51
N ARG A 73 -12.92 29.17 16.23
CA ARG A 73 -12.39 27.81 16.11
C ARG A 73 -11.72 27.55 14.77
N SER A 74 -12.11 28.31 13.75
CA SER A 74 -11.61 28.24 12.38
C SER A 74 -11.74 29.60 11.72
N CYS A 75 -11.08 29.77 10.58
CA CYS A 75 -11.20 30.98 9.77
C CYS A 75 -12.64 31.25 9.32
N HIS A 76 -13.46 30.21 9.14
CA HIS A 76 -14.87 30.37 8.78
C HIS A 76 -15.72 31.13 9.83
N GLU A 77 -15.31 31.14 11.10
CA GLU A 77 -16.03 31.85 12.17
C GLU A 77 -15.61 33.33 12.28
N ILE A 78 -14.60 33.75 11.51
CA ILE A 78 -14.04 35.10 11.56
C ILE A 78 -14.83 36.01 10.61
N ARG A 79 -15.27 37.16 11.13
CA ARG A 79 -16.04 38.15 10.36
C ARG A 79 -15.19 39.05 9.46
N ASN A 80 -13.87 39.08 9.66
CA ASN A 80 -12.96 39.82 8.80
C ASN A 80 -12.78 39.09 7.45
N HIS A 81 -12.95 39.81 6.35
CA HIS A 81 -12.86 39.29 4.99
C HIS A 81 -11.48 39.48 4.35
N VAL A 82 -10.45 39.89 5.11
CA VAL A 82 -9.08 40.08 4.61
C VAL A 82 -8.24 38.84 4.88
N SER A 83 -7.54 38.32 3.87
CA SER A 83 -6.64 37.18 4.04
C SER A 83 -5.42 37.55 4.88
N GLY A 84 -4.97 36.65 5.75
CA GLY A 84 -3.87 36.96 6.66
C GLY A 84 -3.73 35.98 7.82
N VAL A 85 -2.90 36.33 8.79
CA VAL A 85 -2.65 35.50 9.98
C VAL A 85 -3.63 35.85 11.08
N TYR A 86 -4.35 34.85 11.57
CA TYR A 86 -5.33 34.98 12.64
C TYR A 86 -5.03 34.02 13.78
N THR A 87 -5.43 34.41 14.99
CA THR A 87 -5.41 33.53 16.15
C THR A 87 -6.73 32.77 16.24
N ILE A 88 -6.66 31.44 16.24
CA ILE A 88 -7.82 30.56 16.38
C ILE A 88 -7.64 29.61 17.57
N LYS A 89 -8.76 29.07 18.08
CA LYS A 89 -8.77 28.04 19.13
C LYS A 89 -9.78 26.94 18.79
N PRO A 90 -9.42 25.95 17.93
CA PRO A 90 -10.23 24.76 17.70
C PRO A 90 -10.55 24.03 19.01
N LYS A 91 -11.69 23.33 19.06
CA LYS A 91 -12.20 22.70 20.30
C LYS A 91 -11.19 21.74 20.96
N GLY A 92 -10.45 20.97 20.18
CA GLY A 92 -9.47 20.01 20.70
C GLY A 92 -8.07 20.59 20.91
N SER A 93 -7.85 21.88 20.62
CA SER A 93 -6.58 22.55 20.88
C SER A 93 -6.50 23.05 22.32
N ILE A 94 -5.38 22.77 22.99
CA ILE A 94 -5.16 23.17 24.39
C ILE A 94 -5.00 24.70 24.49
N PHE A 95 -4.21 25.29 23.59
CA PHE A 95 -3.91 26.72 23.56
C PHE A 95 -4.28 27.34 22.21
N PRO A 96 -4.69 28.61 22.16
CA PRO A 96 -4.83 29.33 20.89
C PRO A 96 -3.53 29.33 20.09
N PHE A 97 -3.63 29.29 18.77
CA PHE A 97 -2.47 29.38 17.88
C PHE A 97 -2.77 30.23 16.65
N LYS A 98 -1.70 30.69 15.99
CA LYS A 98 -1.79 31.44 14.75
C LYS A 98 -1.84 30.52 13.54
N THR A 99 -2.72 30.81 12.59
CA THR A 99 -2.74 30.18 11.27
C THR A 99 -3.06 31.21 10.18
N TYR A 100 -2.75 30.88 8.93
CA TYR A 100 -3.17 31.68 7.79
C TYR A 100 -4.63 31.36 7.44
N CYS A 101 -5.43 32.41 7.30
CA CYS A 101 -6.79 32.36 6.80
C CYS A 101 -6.84 32.98 5.41
N GLU A 102 -7.35 32.22 4.45
CA GLU A 102 -7.77 32.77 3.15
C GLU A 102 -9.25 33.17 3.25
N MET A 103 -9.50 34.48 3.16
CA MET A 103 -10.80 35.10 3.40
C MET A 103 -11.44 35.72 2.15
N GLN A 104 -10.71 35.74 1.03
CA GLN A 104 -11.12 36.42 -0.20
C GLN A 104 -11.43 35.43 -1.32
N ASP A 105 -10.59 34.42 -1.51
CA ASP A 105 -10.81 33.38 -2.50
C ASP A 105 -12.00 32.48 -2.11
N GLN A 106 -12.86 32.19 -3.08
CA GLN A 106 -13.88 31.14 -2.99
C GLN A 106 -14.74 31.26 -1.73
N GLU A 107 -15.36 32.44 -1.56
CA GLU A 107 -16.21 32.84 -0.42
C GLU A 107 -15.48 32.96 0.94
N GLY A 108 -14.17 32.75 0.98
CA GLY A 108 -13.36 32.92 2.20
C GLY A 108 -13.69 31.93 3.33
N GLY A 109 -13.01 32.12 4.46
CA GLY A 109 -13.15 31.28 5.65
C GLY A 109 -12.28 30.02 5.63
N TRP A 110 -11.33 29.92 4.71
CA TRP A 110 -10.46 28.77 4.54
C TRP A 110 -9.32 28.79 5.55
N THR A 111 -9.21 27.71 6.34
CA THR A 111 -8.20 27.57 7.40
C THR A 111 -7.02 26.76 6.90
N LEU A 112 -5.82 27.33 6.83
CA LEU A 112 -4.60 26.57 6.56
C LEU A 112 -4.36 25.58 7.72
N VAL A 113 -4.23 24.30 7.39
CA VAL A 113 -4.08 23.23 8.40
C VAL A 113 -2.82 22.39 8.25
N ALA A 114 -2.29 22.32 7.03
CA ALA A 114 -1.09 21.54 6.74
C ALA A 114 -0.35 22.06 5.51
N SER A 115 0.94 21.72 5.41
CA SER A 115 1.72 21.76 4.18
C SER A 115 2.53 20.46 4.03
N ILE A 116 2.60 19.95 2.81
CA ILE A 116 3.55 18.90 2.42
C ILE A 116 4.67 19.56 1.62
N HIS A 117 5.88 19.48 2.14
CA HIS A 117 7.08 20.09 1.58
C HIS A 117 8.18 19.02 1.43
N GLU A 118 8.62 18.82 0.20
CA GLU A 118 9.77 17.96 -0.08
C GLU A 118 11.08 18.73 0.16
N ASN A 119 11.83 18.33 1.19
CA ASN A 119 13.10 18.94 1.53
C ASN A 119 14.30 18.33 0.79
N ASN A 120 14.21 17.07 0.40
CA ASN A 120 15.25 16.37 -0.35
C ASN A 120 14.67 15.16 -1.08
N ILE A 121 14.25 15.36 -2.34
CA ILE A 121 13.61 14.30 -3.14
C ILE A 121 14.47 13.03 -3.30
N HIS A 122 15.80 13.13 -3.10
CA HIS A 122 16.71 11.99 -3.14
C HIS A 122 16.93 11.34 -1.76
N GLY A 123 16.61 12.04 -0.68
CA GLY A 123 16.69 11.59 0.70
C GLY A 123 15.51 10.72 1.08
N LYS A 124 15.46 9.48 0.61
CA LYS A 124 14.29 8.61 0.77
C LYS A 124 13.96 8.25 2.21
N CYS A 125 12.85 8.78 2.72
CA CYS A 125 12.38 8.64 4.09
C CYS A 125 13.42 9.06 5.13
N SER A 126 13.99 10.24 4.89
CA SER A 126 15.01 10.87 5.73
C SER A 126 14.39 11.95 6.63
N PRO A 127 15.14 12.55 7.56
CA PRO A 127 14.62 13.67 8.35
C PRO A 127 14.01 14.76 7.46
N GLY A 128 12.77 15.14 7.76
CA GLY A 128 11.96 16.02 6.92
C GLY A 128 10.82 15.31 6.19
N ASP A 129 10.86 13.99 5.98
CA ASP A 129 9.78 13.23 5.34
C ASP A 129 8.63 12.92 6.31
N LYS A 130 7.90 13.95 6.78
CA LYS A 130 6.90 13.78 7.84
C LYS A 130 5.60 13.18 7.33
N TRP A 131 5.24 13.37 6.07
CA TRP A 131 4.03 12.82 5.47
C TRP A 131 4.20 11.40 4.90
N SER A 132 5.38 10.83 5.08
CA SER A 132 5.70 9.43 4.81
C SER A 132 6.36 8.78 6.03
N SER A 133 7.69 8.89 6.18
CA SER A 133 8.47 8.40 7.31
C SER A 133 9.85 9.04 7.40
N GLU A 134 10.32 9.32 8.63
CA GLU A 134 11.70 9.80 8.87
C GLU A 134 12.67 8.68 9.29
N GLN A 135 12.21 7.41 9.31
CA GLN A 135 12.96 6.26 9.83
C GLN A 135 13.75 5.49 8.75
N GLY A 136 13.78 6.00 7.52
CA GLY A 136 14.37 5.33 6.38
C GLY A 136 13.60 4.10 5.93
N GLY A 137 14.28 3.27 5.16
CA GLY A 137 13.75 1.99 4.69
C GLY A 137 13.83 0.92 5.78
N ILE A 138 12.75 0.68 6.50
CA ILE A 138 12.65 -0.34 7.56
C ILE A 138 11.96 -1.62 7.06
N THR A 139 12.08 -2.71 7.82
CA THR A 139 11.44 -4.00 7.50
C THR A 139 9.95 -4.03 7.88
N ALA A 140 9.50 -3.09 8.71
CA ALA A 140 8.10 -2.93 9.08
C ALA A 140 7.34 -2.02 8.11
N LEU A 141 6.08 -2.35 7.86
CA LEU A 141 5.15 -1.58 7.03
C LEU A 141 4.57 -0.41 7.83
N THR A 142 5.42 0.54 8.20
CA THR A 142 5.05 1.65 9.11
C THR A 142 5.48 2.98 8.50
N GLY A 143 4.62 3.98 8.57
CA GLY A 143 5.00 5.38 8.35
C GLY A 143 4.92 6.17 9.65
N SER A 144 5.22 7.46 9.60
CA SER A 144 5.06 8.37 10.74
C SER A 144 3.61 8.48 11.24
N GLY A 145 2.64 8.08 10.40
CA GLY A 145 1.21 8.10 10.73
C GLY A 145 0.60 9.50 10.80
N ASN A 146 1.32 10.52 10.34
CA ASN A 146 0.96 11.93 10.51
C ASN A 146 -0.33 12.34 9.80
N TRP A 147 -0.81 11.56 8.83
CA TRP A 147 -2.14 11.75 8.22
C TRP A 147 -3.30 11.44 9.17
N ALA A 148 -3.14 10.49 10.09
CA ALA A 148 -4.22 9.98 10.94
C ALA A 148 -4.00 10.22 12.45
N ASN A 149 -2.78 10.56 12.86
CA ASN A 149 -2.45 10.84 14.26
C ASN A 149 -2.72 12.32 14.65
N ARG A 150 -2.47 12.64 15.92
CA ARG A 150 -2.65 13.98 16.51
C ARG A 150 -1.37 14.82 16.57
N ASN A 151 -0.29 14.39 15.95
CA ASN A 151 0.96 15.16 15.94
C ASN A 151 0.75 16.50 15.24
N THR A 152 1.42 17.53 15.73
CA THR A 152 1.54 18.85 15.12
C THR A 152 3.02 19.21 15.03
N PHE A 153 3.41 19.91 13.98
CA PHE A 153 4.80 20.25 13.71
C PHE A 153 4.91 21.43 12.75
N GLY A 154 6.11 21.98 12.65
CA GLY A 154 6.42 23.09 11.78
C GLY A 154 5.99 24.45 12.36
N ASN A 155 6.43 25.49 11.67
CA ASN A 155 6.14 26.89 11.95
C ASN A 155 5.47 27.50 10.72
N LEU A 156 4.41 28.27 10.95
CA LEU A 156 3.64 28.97 9.94
C LEU A 156 4.49 29.89 9.04
N GLU A 157 5.51 30.56 9.58
CA GLU A 157 6.37 31.47 8.80
C GLU A 157 7.22 30.75 7.76
N ALA A 158 7.51 29.46 7.99
CA ALA A 158 8.31 28.61 7.12
C ALA A 158 7.44 27.57 6.38
N VAL A 159 6.14 27.83 6.20
CA VAL A 159 5.19 26.85 5.64
C VAL A 159 5.57 26.33 4.24
N THR A 160 6.35 27.10 3.47
CA THR A 160 6.87 26.72 2.14
C THR A 160 8.35 26.30 2.17
N SER A 161 8.91 26.01 3.35
CA SER A 161 10.32 25.62 3.53
C SER A 161 10.49 24.42 4.46
N GLN A 162 9.39 23.93 5.04
CA GLN A 162 9.29 22.71 5.82
C GLN A 162 7.82 22.27 5.88
N ASP A 163 7.59 21.04 6.30
CA ASP A 163 6.22 20.60 6.60
C ASP A 163 5.61 21.38 7.75
N TYR A 164 4.30 21.56 7.65
CA TYR A 164 3.48 22.18 8.67
C TYR A 164 2.24 21.35 8.93
N LYS A 165 1.85 21.23 10.20
CA LYS A 165 0.57 20.65 10.62
C LYS A 165 0.16 21.24 11.95
N ASN A 166 -1.04 21.80 12.03
CA ASN A 166 -1.59 22.39 13.27
C ASN A 166 -2.85 21.66 13.76
N SER A 167 -3.34 21.98 14.97
CA SER A 167 -4.49 21.30 15.58
C SER A 167 -5.79 21.40 14.76
N ALA A 168 -5.94 22.41 13.92
CA ALA A 168 -7.13 22.56 13.08
C ALA A 168 -7.28 21.42 12.05
N TYR A 169 -6.18 20.75 11.66
CA TYR A 169 -6.21 19.54 10.83
C TYR A 169 -7.09 18.42 11.42
N MET A 170 -7.16 18.34 12.75
CA MET A 170 -7.92 17.30 13.46
C MET A 170 -9.35 17.74 13.80
N ASP A 171 -9.52 19.02 14.14
CA ASP A 171 -10.65 19.47 14.95
C ASP A 171 -11.54 20.51 14.27
N VAL A 172 -11.16 21.06 13.11
CA VAL A 172 -12.08 21.89 12.33
C VAL A 172 -13.14 20.99 11.71
N ASN A 173 -14.39 21.34 11.93
CA ASN A 173 -15.57 20.65 11.40
C ASN A 173 -15.80 21.05 9.95
N GLY A 174 -14.90 20.63 9.07
CA GLY A 174 -14.87 21.00 7.67
C GLY A 174 -15.85 20.21 6.81
N SER A 175 -16.29 20.85 5.74
CA SER A 175 -17.02 20.28 4.62
C SER A 175 -16.10 19.91 3.47
N ASN A 176 -15.12 20.76 3.15
CA ASN A 176 -14.33 20.67 1.92
C ASN A 176 -12.84 20.94 2.17
N VAL A 177 -12.02 20.55 1.20
CA VAL A 177 -10.58 20.80 1.18
C VAL A 177 -10.24 21.72 0.01
N MET A 178 -9.36 22.69 0.24
CA MET A 178 -8.72 23.48 -0.82
C MET A 178 -7.21 23.25 -0.79
N LEU A 179 -6.61 23.15 -1.96
CA LEU A 179 -5.17 22.92 -2.10
C LEU A 179 -4.54 23.99 -2.96
N TRP A 180 -3.39 24.48 -2.53
CA TRP A 180 -2.55 25.39 -3.30
C TRP A 180 -1.17 24.78 -3.55
N HIS A 181 -0.64 24.99 -4.74
CA HIS A 181 0.75 24.69 -5.06
C HIS A 181 1.51 26.00 -5.06
N VAL A 182 2.52 26.12 -4.19
CA VAL A 182 3.29 27.35 -4.01
C VAL A 182 4.78 27.02 -4.07
N ARG A 183 5.58 27.77 -4.82
CA ARG A 183 7.04 27.55 -4.87
C ARG A 183 7.67 27.56 -3.48
N ASN A 184 8.69 26.72 -3.28
CA ASN A 184 9.44 26.69 -2.03
C ASN A 184 10.09 28.06 -1.75
N GLY A 185 10.17 28.43 -0.48
CA GLY A 185 10.76 29.69 0.00
C GLY A 185 9.90 30.95 -0.21
N VAL A 186 8.67 30.82 -0.72
CA VAL A 186 7.72 31.95 -0.80
C VAL A 186 7.28 32.36 0.61
N ARG A 187 7.40 33.66 0.90
CA ARG A 187 7.00 34.25 2.19
C ARG A 187 5.50 34.13 2.44
N LEU A 188 5.13 34.02 3.72
CA LEU A 188 3.74 33.91 4.18
C LEU A 188 2.81 35.01 3.63
N SER A 189 3.30 36.25 3.51
CA SER A 189 2.54 37.39 2.98
C SER A 189 2.17 37.26 1.49
N ASP A 190 2.89 36.41 0.75
CA ASP A 190 2.79 36.31 -0.71
C ASP A 190 2.17 34.99 -1.19
N LEU A 191 1.78 34.09 -0.27
CA LEU A 191 1.28 32.74 -0.61
C LEU A 191 0.19 32.76 -1.66
N SER A 192 -0.86 33.55 -1.43
CA SER A 192 -2.03 33.62 -2.32
C SER A 192 -1.65 34.14 -3.71
N ARG A 193 -0.78 35.17 -3.78
CA ARG A 193 -0.32 35.77 -5.05
C ARG A 193 0.62 34.86 -5.84
N ARG A 194 1.39 34.03 -5.15
CA ARG A 194 2.45 33.19 -5.74
C ARG A 194 2.03 31.74 -5.97
N ALA A 195 0.83 31.36 -5.55
CA ALA A 195 0.26 30.06 -5.87
C ALA A 195 -0.05 29.95 -7.38
N HIS A 196 0.51 28.95 -8.04
CA HIS A 196 0.29 28.72 -9.48
C HIS A 196 -0.79 27.68 -9.78
N PHE A 197 -1.17 26.88 -8.78
CA PHE A 197 -2.42 26.11 -8.80
C PHE A 197 -3.22 26.38 -7.55
N LYS A 198 -4.53 26.62 -7.70
CA LYS A 198 -5.50 26.64 -6.61
C LYS A 198 -6.79 25.94 -7.03
N TYR A 199 -7.22 24.98 -6.22
CA TYR A 199 -8.42 24.19 -6.48
C TYR A 199 -9.03 23.66 -5.19
N LEU A 200 -10.31 23.33 -5.22
CA LEU A 200 -11.07 22.89 -4.05
C LEU A 200 -12.07 21.79 -4.37
N THR A 201 -12.42 20.99 -3.37
CA THR A 201 -13.49 20.00 -3.47
C THR A 201 -14.87 20.65 -3.40
N THR A 202 -15.85 20.14 -4.14
CA THR A 202 -17.19 20.73 -4.27
C THR A 202 -18.34 19.81 -3.83
N ASP A 203 -18.02 18.66 -3.23
CA ASP A 203 -18.98 17.58 -2.93
C ASP A 203 -19.06 17.23 -1.44
N ASN A 204 -18.53 18.12 -0.58
CA ASN A 204 -18.55 17.97 0.87
C ASN A 204 -17.82 16.71 1.36
N VAL A 205 -16.71 16.35 0.71
CA VAL A 205 -15.93 15.14 1.03
C VAL A 205 -15.62 15.00 2.53
N LEU A 206 -15.28 16.09 3.23
CA LEU A 206 -15.00 15.98 4.67
C LEU A 206 -16.27 15.73 5.45
N LEU A 207 -17.38 16.43 5.14
CA LEU A 207 -18.66 16.25 5.84
C LEU A 207 -19.10 14.78 5.84
N ASN A 208 -18.92 14.11 4.70
CA ASN A 208 -19.31 12.72 4.48
C ASN A 208 -18.29 11.71 5.04
N ASN A 209 -17.09 12.15 5.40
CA ASN A 209 -15.98 11.28 5.81
C ASN A 209 -15.29 11.78 7.10
N GLY A 210 -16.09 12.05 8.14
CA GLY A 210 -15.59 12.30 9.49
C GLY A 210 -15.39 13.78 9.87
N LYS A 211 -15.57 14.69 8.91
CA LYS A 211 -15.55 16.16 9.04
C LYS A 211 -14.19 16.79 9.31
N SER A 212 -13.10 16.02 9.21
CA SER A 212 -11.72 16.54 9.25
C SER A 212 -10.77 15.61 8.49
N LEU A 213 -9.63 16.13 8.03
CA LEU A 213 -8.62 15.33 7.32
C LEU A 213 -8.09 14.19 8.19
N GLN A 214 -7.89 14.42 9.49
CA GLN A 214 -7.43 13.38 10.41
C GLN A 214 -8.41 12.21 10.50
N ARG A 215 -9.72 12.48 10.59
CA ARG A 215 -10.74 11.42 10.69
C ARG A 215 -10.97 10.72 9.36
N LEU A 216 -10.88 11.46 8.26
CA LEU A 216 -10.86 10.91 6.91
C LEU A 216 -9.80 9.80 6.80
N TYR A 217 -8.54 10.09 7.15
CA TYR A 217 -7.46 9.10 7.09
C TYR A 217 -7.44 8.09 8.24
N ARG A 218 -8.07 8.37 9.38
CA ARG A 218 -8.15 7.41 10.49
C ARG A 218 -9.23 6.36 10.25
N ASP A 219 -10.42 6.80 9.83
CA ASP A 219 -11.64 5.98 9.90
C ASP A 219 -12.16 5.55 8.53
N HIS A 220 -11.92 6.35 7.48
CA HIS A 220 -12.55 6.14 6.16
C HIS A 220 -11.55 5.66 5.09
N VAL A 221 -10.36 6.26 5.01
CA VAL A 221 -9.30 5.90 4.05
C VAL A 221 -7.96 5.66 4.73
N PRO A 222 -7.84 4.68 5.65
CA PRO A 222 -6.59 4.39 6.33
C PRO A 222 -5.47 4.01 5.37
N LEU A 223 -4.28 4.56 5.63
CA LEU A 223 -3.04 4.24 4.92
C LEU A 223 -2.48 2.92 5.47
N LYS A 224 -2.95 1.82 4.88
CA LYS A 224 -2.50 0.45 5.15
C LYS A 224 -2.32 -0.28 3.83
N LEU A 225 -1.57 -1.37 3.82
CA LEU A 225 -1.47 -2.22 2.62
C LEU A 225 -2.86 -2.64 2.14
N SER A 226 -2.99 -2.72 0.82
CA SER A 226 -4.13 -3.34 0.15
C SER A 226 -4.32 -4.76 0.67
N VAL A 227 -5.57 -5.13 0.93
CA VAL A 227 -5.95 -6.52 1.23
C VAL A 227 -6.61 -7.10 -0.01
N GLY A 228 -5.99 -8.14 -0.58
CA GLY A 228 -6.54 -8.88 -1.71
C GLY A 228 -7.88 -9.56 -1.39
N GLY A 229 -8.80 -9.49 -2.33
CA GLY A 229 -10.11 -10.13 -2.31
C GLY A 229 -10.07 -11.64 -2.58
N LEU A 230 -8.98 -12.21 -3.11
CA LEU A 230 -8.82 -13.66 -3.32
C LEU A 230 -8.47 -14.43 -2.05
N LYS A 231 -7.99 -13.74 -1.00
CA LYS A 231 -7.53 -14.37 0.24
C LYS A 231 -8.54 -15.36 0.85
N PRO A 232 -9.85 -15.06 0.96
CA PRO A 232 -10.82 -16.02 1.51
C PRO A 232 -10.96 -17.29 0.66
N LEU A 233 -10.89 -17.19 -0.67
CA LEU A 233 -10.94 -18.34 -1.57
C LEU A 233 -9.70 -19.21 -1.39
N ILE A 234 -8.51 -18.60 -1.37
CA ILE A 234 -7.24 -19.30 -1.16
C ILE A 234 -7.26 -20.03 0.19
N GLN A 235 -7.75 -19.38 1.25
CA GLN A 235 -7.87 -19.99 2.58
C GLN A 235 -8.83 -21.19 2.57
N SER A 236 -9.96 -21.08 1.85
CA SER A 236 -10.94 -22.16 1.73
C SER A 236 -10.38 -23.36 0.97
N ILE A 237 -9.63 -23.13 -0.11
CA ILE A 237 -8.93 -24.20 -0.84
C ILE A 237 -7.83 -24.83 0.03
N ASN A 238 -7.07 -24.01 0.76
CA ASN A 238 -6.02 -24.53 1.65
C ASN A 238 -6.59 -25.39 2.78
N ALA A 239 -7.76 -25.05 3.32
CA ALA A 239 -8.42 -25.83 4.36
C ALA A 239 -8.74 -27.27 3.91
N THR A 240 -8.92 -27.50 2.60
CA THR A 240 -9.15 -28.83 2.02
C THR A 240 -7.91 -29.40 1.32
N SER A 241 -6.73 -28.83 1.55
CA SER A 241 -5.46 -29.24 0.92
C SER A 241 -5.16 -30.73 1.06
N VAL A 242 -5.32 -31.28 2.27
CA VAL A 242 -5.09 -32.72 2.54
C VAL A 242 -6.08 -33.60 1.76
N ASN A 243 -7.36 -33.22 1.75
CA ASN A 243 -8.37 -33.94 0.99
C ASN A 243 -8.06 -33.88 -0.51
N THR A 244 -7.75 -32.68 -1.03
CA THR A 244 -7.45 -32.44 -2.45
C THR A 244 -6.24 -33.26 -2.91
N THR A 245 -5.16 -33.27 -2.13
CA THR A 245 -3.95 -34.04 -2.48
C THR A 245 -4.16 -35.54 -2.37
N SER A 246 -5.02 -36.02 -1.46
CA SER A 246 -5.37 -37.44 -1.35
C SER A 246 -6.11 -38.01 -2.58
N LEU A 247 -6.73 -37.13 -3.39
CA LEU A 247 -7.39 -37.50 -4.64
C LEU A 247 -6.39 -37.83 -5.76
N ILE A 248 -5.10 -37.55 -5.55
CA ILE A 248 -4.01 -37.92 -6.47
C ILE A 248 -3.25 -39.12 -5.89
N PRO A 249 -3.39 -40.32 -6.50
CA PRO A 249 -2.69 -41.51 -6.04
C PRO A 249 -1.17 -41.31 -6.00
N GLY A 250 -0.60 -41.46 -4.81
CA GLY A 250 0.84 -41.25 -4.60
C GLY A 250 1.27 -39.80 -4.75
N TRP A 251 0.47 -38.84 -4.30
CA TRP A 251 0.80 -37.40 -4.26
C TRP A 251 2.27 -37.13 -3.90
N PHE A 252 2.93 -36.32 -4.72
CA PHE A 252 4.29 -35.87 -4.43
C PHE A 252 4.28 -34.50 -3.77
N ASN A 253 4.61 -34.47 -2.49
CA ASN A 253 4.74 -33.25 -1.71
C ASN A 253 6.06 -32.54 -2.05
N TYR A 254 6.04 -31.66 -3.06
CA TYR A 254 7.19 -30.85 -3.45
C TYR A 254 7.49 -29.75 -2.42
N ARG A 255 8.76 -29.37 -2.31
CA ARG A 255 9.23 -28.41 -1.30
C ARG A 255 9.09 -26.97 -1.77
N TYR A 256 8.85 -26.05 -0.84
CA TYR A 256 8.91 -24.61 -1.08
C TYR A 256 10.18 -24.01 -0.46
N SER A 257 10.66 -22.92 -1.06
CA SER A 257 11.71 -22.10 -0.45
C SER A 257 11.14 -21.31 0.74
N SER A 258 11.92 -21.15 1.81
CA SER A 258 11.58 -20.30 2.97
C SER A 258 11.77 -18.79 2.72
N SER A 259 12.08 -18.37 1.50
CA SER A 259 12.36 -16.96 1.18
C SER A 259 11.08 -16.13 1.11
N SER A 260 11.01 -15.05 1.89
CA SER A 260 9.96 -14.02 1.78
C SER A 260 9.93 -13.30 0.41
N ASN A 261 10.92 -13.57 -0.44
CA ASN A 261 11.07 -13.02 -1.77
C ASN A 261 11.12 -14.10 -2.87
N ALA A 262 10.60 -15.29 -2.58
CA ALA A 262 10.47 -16.35 -3.57
C ALA A 262 9.71 -15.85 -4.82
N MET A 263 10.29 -16.10 -5.99
CA MET A 263 9.65 -15.92 -7.30
C MET A 263 9.46 -17.28 -8.00
N SER A 264 9.79 -18.36 -7.29
CA SER A 264 9.78 -19.72 -7.80
C SER A 264 9.78 -20.77 -6.70
N ILE A 265 9.29 -21.97 -7.03
CA ILE A 265 9.72 -23.20 -6.36
C ILE A 265 11.12 -23.49 -6.89
N LEU A 266 12.16 -23.31 -6.06
CA LEU A 266 13.58 -23.35 -6.47
C LEU A 266 14.19 -24.76 -6.50
N ASP A 267 13.70 -25.61 -5.59
CA ASP A 267 14.07 -27.01 -5.41
C ASP A 267 12.82 -27.65 -4.78
N GLY A 268 12.08 -28.37 -5.62
CA GLY A 268 10.89 -29.13 -5.23
C GLY A 268 11.23 -30.45 -4.54
N GLY A 269 12.51 -30.81 -4.44
CA GLY A 269 13.01 -32.09 -3.98
C GLY A 269 12.86 -33.20 -5.03
N ASN A 270 13.74 -34.20 -4.96
CA ASN A 270 13.85 -35.29 -5.96
C ASN A 270 14.03 -34.73 -7.38
N ASP A 271 15.00 -33.82 -7.57
CA ASP A 271 15.36 -33.17 -8.85
C ASP A 271 14.29 -32.22 -9.43
N MET A 272 13.10 -32.23 -8.84
CA MET A 272 11.97 -31.44 -9.32
C MET A 272 12.26 -29.94 -9.17
N TYR A 273 12.03 -29.18 -10.24
CA TYR A 273 12.08 -27.70 -10.21
C TYR A 273 13.44 -27.09 -9.89
N ASP A 274 14.53 -27.83 -10.00
CA ASP A 274 15.89 -27.29 -9.86
C ASP A 274 16.05 -26.07 -10.77
N THR A 275 16.28 -24.88 -10.24
CA THR A 275 16.32 -23.59 -11.01
C THR A 275 14.97 -22.96 -11.42
N GLY A 276 13.83 -23.62 -11.13
CA GLY A 276 12.57 -22.93 -10.89
C GLY A 276 11.33 -23.48 -11.59
N ASN A 277 10.20 -23.54 -10.87
CA ASN A 277 8.87 -23.22 -11.41
C ASN A 277 8.61 -21.73 -11.19
N LYS A 278 8.37 -20.93 -12.23
CA LYS A 278 8.27 -19.46 -12.19
C LYS A 278 6.99 -19.01 -12.89
N VAL A 279 6.09 -18.38 -12.15
CA VAL A 279 4.82 -17.87 -12.69
C VAL A 279 4.94 -16.39 -13.05
N SER A 280 4.44 -16.02 -14.22
CA SER A 280 4.31 -14.64 -14.66
C SER A 280 2.94 -14.43 -15.31
N PHE A 281 2.48 -13.19 -15.39
CA PHE A 281 1.21 -12.86 -16.04
C PHE A 281 1.31 -11.62 -16.90
N ARG A 282 0.38 -11.44 -17.84
CA ARG A 282 0.22 -10.19 -18.61
C ARG A 282 -1.22 -9.99 -19.04
N VAL A 283 -1.50 -8.79 -19.50
CA VAL A 283 -2.80 -8.36 -20.05
C VAL A 283 -2.61 -7.79 -21.44
N ASN A 284 -3.60 -8.01 -22.31
CA ASN A 284 -3.68 -7.41 -23.66
C ASN A 284 -2.40 -7.56 -24.50
N GLY A 285 -1.68 -8.69 -24.36
CA GLY A 285 -0.45 -8.96 -25.09
C GLY A 285 0.78 -8.14 -24.69
N GLY A 286 0.72 -7.35 -23.60
CA GLY A 286 1.83 -6.54 -23.11
C GLY A 286 3.01 -7.35 -22.53
N ASN A 287 3.84 -6.68 -21.74
CA ASN A 287 4.98 -7.33 -21.07
C ASN A 287 4.53 -8.23 -19.92
N PHE A 288 5.28 -9.31 -19.69
CA PHE A 288 5.06 -10.20 -18.55
C PHE A 288 5.54 -9.58 -17.25
N THR A 289 4.68 -9.60 -16.24
CA THR A 289 5.00 -9.31 -14.85
C THR A 289 5.32 -10.61 -14.12
N GLN A 290 6.49 -10.69 -13.51
CA GLN A 290 6.90 -11.81 -12.67
C GLN A 290 6.08 -11.82 -11.36
N ALA A 291 5.45 -12.95 -11.04
CA ALA A 291 4.77 -13.12 -9.77
C ALA A 291 5.78 -13.41 -8.65
N TYR A 292 5.53 -12.83 -7.48
CA TYR A 292 6.21 -13.20 -6.24
C TYR A 292 5.28 -14.11 -5.45
N TYR A 293 5.83 -15.18 -4.90
CA TYR A 293 5.05 -16.19 -4.19
C TYR A 293 4.57 -15.65 -2.83
N ASP A 294 3.34 -16.01 -2.47
CA ASP A 294 2.61 -15.52 -1.29
C ASP A 294 2.39 -14.00 -1.29
N ARG A 295 2.25 -13.42 -2.48
CA ARG A 295 1.98 -11.98 -2.67
C ARG A 295 0.85 -11.75 -3.66
N ASP A 296 0.22 -10.60 -3.46
CA ASP A 296 -0.79 -10.04 -4.35
C ASP A 296 -0.15 -9.03 -5.30
N ALA A 297 -0.63 -9.00 -6.53
CA ALA A 297 -0.39 -7.97 -7.52
C ALA A 297 -1.71 -7.44 -8.06
N PHE A 298 -1.80 -6.13 -8.23
CA PHE A 298 -3.04 -5.44 -8.55
C PHE A 298 -2.91 -4.66 -9.87
N LEU A 299 -3.89 -4.85 -10.77
CA LEU A 299 -4.06 -4.01 -11.95
C LEU A 299 -5.42 -3.29 -11.83
N TYR A 300 -5.44 -2.19 -11.05
CA TYR A 300 -6.66 -1.47 -10.72
C TYR A 300 -7.46 -1.00 -11.95
N GLN A 301 -6.77 -0.61 -13.03
CA GLN A 301 -7.41 -0.21 -14.30
C GLN A 301 -8.32 -1.29 -14.92
N TYR A 302 -8.07 -2.56 -14.59
CA TYR A 302 -8.85 -3.71 -15.07
C TYR A 302 -9.65 -4.39 -13.95
N GLY A 303 -9.57 -3.90 -12.71
CA GLY A 303 -10.13 -4.58 -11.54
C GLY A 303 -9.57 -6.00 -11.37
N VAL A 304 -8.28 -6.18 -11.65
CA VAL A 304 -7.61 -7.48 -11.56
C VAL A 304 -6.76 -7.57 -10.30
N GLU A 305 -6.84 -8.72 -9.64
CA GLU A 305 -5.94 -9.15 -8.58
C GLU A 305 -5.30 -10.48 -8.98
N PHE A 306 -3.98 -10.58 -8.85
CA PHE A 306 -3.22 -11.80 -9.07
C PHE A 306 -2.53 -12.19 -7.77
N SER A 307 -2.90 -13.33 -7.21
CA SER A 307 -2.38 -13.83 -5.95
C SER A 307 -1.78 -15.21 -6.13
N THR A 308 -0.74 -15.51 -5.36
CA THR A 308 -0.12 -16.84 -5.32
C THR A 308 -0.13 -17.38 -3.90
N ALA A 309 -0.14 -18.69 -3.75
CA ALA A 309 -0.10 -19.35 -2.45
C ALA A 309 0.76 -20.62 -2.50
N THR A 310 1.75 -20.69 -1.61
CA THR A 310 2.60 -21.86 -1.39
C THR A 310 1.91 -22.89 -0.49
N ILE A 311 0.75 -23.36 -0.95
CA ILE A 311 -0.08 -24.40 -0.33
C ILE A 311 -0.10 -25.64 -1.23
N TYR A 312 -0.65 -26.77 -0.76
CA TYR A 312 -0.76 -27.95 -1.62
C TYR A 312 -2.19 -28.18 -2.15
N PRO A 313 -2.41 -28.35 -3.45
CA PRO A 313 -1.49 -28.01 -4.55
C PRO A 313 -1.19 -26.51 -4.66
N PHE A 314 -0.03 -26.13 -5.21
CA PHE A 314 0.36 -24.72 -5.41
C PHE A 314 -0.73 -23.99 -6.19
N LEU A 315 -0.98 -22.73 -5.84
CA LEU A 315 -1.96 -21.89 -6.51
C LEU A 315 -1.34 -20.59 -7.02
N ALA A 316 -1.73 -20.22 -8.23
CA ALA A 316 -1.70 -18.85 -8.71
C ALA A 316 -3.08 -18.51 -9.28
N LEU A 317 -3.77 -17.52 -8.72
CA LEU A 317 -5.14 -17.15 -9.08
C LEU A 317 -5.20 -15.69 -9.52
N ALA A 318 -5.89 -15.43 -10.61
CA ALA A 318 -6.25 -14.10 -11.08
C ALA A 318 -7.76 -13.90 -10.95
N TRP A 319 -8.22 -12.99 -10.10
CA TRP A 319 -9.57 -12.45 -10.23
C TRP A 319 -9.58 -11.44 -11.38
N ILE A 320 -10.43 -11.66 -12.37
CA ILE A 320 -10.61 -10.75 -13.50
C ILE A 320 -11.96 -10.08 -13.34
N GLY A 321 -12.00 -8.92 -12.69
CA GLY A 321 -13.24 -8.14 -12.53
C GLY A 321 -13.70 -7.56 -13.87
N ASN A 322 -12.86 -6.72 -14.48
CA ASN A 322 -13.03 -6.16 -15.83
C ASN A 322 -14.38 -5.48 -16.10
N ASN A 323 -14.94 -4.81 -15.09
CA ASN A 323 -16.29 -4.21 -15.19
C ASN A 323 -16.45 -3.15 -16.30
N ASN A 324 -15.34 -2.62 -16.84
CA ASN A 324 -15.33 -1.63 -17.93
C ASN A 324 -15.03 -2.25 -19.30
N GLY A 325 -14.82 -3.57 -19.39
CA GLY A 325 -14.49 -4.29 -20.62
C GLY A 325 -13.11 -3.95 -21.22
N ALA A 326 -12.26 -3.20 -20.53
CA ALA A 326 -10.98 -2.71 -21.06
C ALA A 326 -9.93 -3.83 -21.22
N LEU A 327 -10.04 -4.91 -20.45
CA LEU A 327 -9.21 -6.10 -20.62
C LEU A 327 -9.81 -6.97 -21.73
N GLN A 328 -9.03 -7.26 -22.76
CA GLN A 328 -9.39 -8.12 -23.89
C GLN A 328 -8.85 -9.54 -23.70
N SER A 329 -7.65 -9.66 -23.13
CA SER A 329 -7.02 -10.95 -22.82
C SER A 329 -6.15 -10.91 -21.57
N PHE A 330 -6.01 -12.06 -20.91
CA PHE A 330 -5.12 -12.28 -19.78
C PHE A 330 -4.34 -13.59 -19.99
N ASP A 331 -3.02 -13.55 -19.75
CA ASP A 331 -2.14 -14.70 -19.94
C ASP A 331 -1.48 -15.08 -18.61
N ILE A 332 -1.39 -16.38 -18.34
CA ILE A 332 -0.48 -16.94 -17.34
C ILE A 332 0.63 -17.66 -18.10
N LYS A 333 1.88 -17.28 -17.80
CA LYS A 333 3.10 -17.93 -18.28
C LYS A 333 3.75 -18.66 -17.11
N VAL A 334 4.19 -19.88 -17.36
CA VAL A 334 5.00 -20.65 -16.41
C VAL A 334 6.25 -21.12 -17.11
N TYR A 335 7.41 -20.80 -16.54
CA TYR A 335 8.66 -21.48 -16.86
C TYR A 335 8.90 -22.53 -15.78
N SER A 336 9.22 -23.76 -16.18
CA SER A 336 9.50 -24.86 -15.27
C SER A 336 10.76 -25.60 -15.71
N ASN A 337 11.69 -25.85 -14.78
CA ASN A 337 12.52 -27.05 -14.82
C ASN A 337 11.71 -28.20 -14.24
N TYR A 338 11.55 -29.31 -14.94
CA TYR A 338 10.78 -30.45 -14.44
C TYR A 338 11.63 -31.51 -13.75
N GLY A 339 12.95 -31.41 -13.80
CA GLY A 339 13.87 -32.38 -13.19
C GLY A 339 14.06 -33.67 -13.98
N ALA A 340 13.43 -33.80 -15.16
CA ALA A 340 13.43 -35.08 -15.88
C ALA A 340 14.72 -35.35 -16.68
N ASP A 341 15.66 -34.41 -16.74
CA ASP A 341 16.95 -34.55 -17.46
C ASP A 341 16.86 -35.09 -18.90
N GLY A 342 15.78 -34.74 -19.60
CA GLY A 342 15.54 -35.14 -20.99
C GLY A 342 14.93 -36.53 -21.12
N SER A 343 14.70 -37.22 -20.00
CA SER A 343 13.98 -38.49 -19.93
C SER A 343 12.45 -38.30 -19.90
N GLY A 344 11.72 -39.41 -19.94
CA GLY A 344 10.26 -39.41 -19.86
C GLY A 344 9.55 -38.93 -21.12
N ARG A 345 8.30 -38.49 -20.94
CA ARG A 345 7.38 -38.05 -21.99
C ARG A 345 6.62 -36.83 -21.52
N PHE A 346 6.21 -35.99 -22.46
CA PHE A 346 5.23 -34.95 -22.19
C PHE A 346 3.91 -35.22 -22.94
N SER A 347 2.81 -34.70 -22.43
CA SER A 347 1.52 -34.73 -23.11
C SER A 347 0.66 -33.55 -22.71
N THR A 348 -0.21 -33.10 -23.61
CA THR A 348 -1.19 -32.07 -23.33
C THR A 348 -2.60 -32.59 -23.56
N TYR A 349 -3.56 -32.03 -22.83
CA TYR A 349 -4.97 -32.27 -23.10
C TYR A 349 -5.80 -31.09 -22.62
N ASN A 350 -6.98 -30.96 -23.23
CA ASN A 350 -7.96 -29.92 -22.93
C ASN A 350 -9.22 -30.62 -22.46
N THR A 351 -9.99 -29.95 -21.60
CA THR A 351 -11.27 -30.50 -21.14
C THR A 351 -12.46 -29.99 -21.95
N THR A 352 -13.53 -30.78 -21.95
CA THR A 352 -14.89 -30.28 -22.19
C THR A 352 -15.36 -29.55 -20.93
N THR A 353 -16.16 -28.49 -21.10
CA THR A 353 -16.62 -27.64 -20.00
C THR A 353 -17.23 -28.48 -18.87
N ILE A 354 -16.74 -28.30 -17.64
CA ILE A 354 -17.29 -28.95 -16.44
C ILE A 354 -18.24 -27.97 -15.78
N THR A 355 -19.41 -28.46 -15.40
CA THR A 355 -20.41 -27.70 -14.65
C THR A 355 -20.71 -28.43 -13.35
N LEU A 356 -20.57 -27.74 -12.22
CA LEU A 356 -20.90 -28.27 -10.90
C LEU A 356 -21.70 -27.21 -10.15
N GLY A 357 -23.00 -27.48 -9.96
CA GLY A 357 -23.94 -26.48 -9.47
C GLY A 357 -23.98 -25.24 -10.37
N ASP A 358 -23.85 -24.06 -9.76
CA ASP A 358 -23.86 -22.76 -10.46
C ASP A 358 -22.51 -22.37 -11.09
N PHE A 359 -21.48 -23.20 -10.95
CA PHE A 359 -20.14 -22.90 -11.41
C PHE A 359 -19.77 -23.67 -12.66
N THR A 360 -19.09 -22.98 -13.55
CA THR A 360 -18.49 -23.52 -14.76
C THR A 360 -16.99 -23.41 -14.64
N ILE A 361 -16.27 -24.50 -14.94
CA ILE A 361 -14.82 -24.52 -15.04
C ILE A 361 -14.38 -25.10 -16.39
N LYS A 362 -13.31 -24.54 -16.94
CA LYS A 362 -12.63 -25.06 -18.12
C LYS A 362 -11.13 -25.00 -17.89
N TYR A 363 -10.41 -26.04 -18.30
CA TYR A 363 -8.99 -26.15 -18.07
C TYR A 363 -8.21 -26.70 -19.28
N ARG A 364 -6.91 -26.48 -19.24
CA ARG A 364 -5.89 -27.00 -20.15
C ARG A 364 -4.71 -27.51 -19.34
N VAL A 365 -4.11 -28.61 -19.78
CA VAL A 365 -3.07 -29.30 -19.01
C VAL A 365 -1.83 -29.55 -19.83
N PHE A 366 -0.67 -29.38 -19.20
CA PHE A 366 0.62 -29.86 -19.66
C PHE A 366 1.19 -30.86 -18.64
N ASN A 367 1.52 -32.08 -19.06
CA ASN A 367 2.10 -33.12 -18.21
C ASN A 367 3.52 -33.47 -18.67
N VAL A 368 4.40 -33.71 -17.71
CA VAL A 368 5.66 -34.45 -17.86
C VAL A 368 5.61 -35.66 -16.93
N TYR A 369 5.87 -36.85 -17.47
CA TYR A 369 5.70 -38.13 -16.78
C TYR A 369 6.60 -39.21 -17.38
N ALA A 370 6.62 -40.40 -16.77
CA ALA A 370 7.45 -41.53 -17.15
C ALA A 370 8.97 -41.23 -17.15
N ALA A 371 9.39 -40.23 -16.38
CA ALA A 371 10.79 -40.00 -16.01
C ALA A 371 11.16 -40.87 -14.80
N ARG A 372 12.41 -40.79 -14.34
CA ARG A 372 12.81 -41.36 -13.04
C ARG A 372 12.19 -40.58 -11.87
N ASP A 373 11.89 -39.31 -12.11
CA ASP A 373 11.45 -38.34 -11.12
C ASP A 373 9.92 -38.29 -11.04
N PRO A 374 9.36 -37.67 -9.97
CA PRO A 374 7.93 -37.43 -9.87
C PRO A 374 7.33 -36.77 -11.11
N SER A 375 6.07 -37.05 -11.43
CA SER A 375 5.42 -36.41 -12.57
C SER A 375 5.12 -34.93 -12.27
N VAL A 376 5.16 -34.09 -13.30
CA VAL A 376 4.66 -32.70 -13.25
C VAL A 376 3.38 -32.59 -14.06
N CYS A 377 2.33 -32.04 -13.46
CA CYS A 377 1.09 -31.73 -14.14
C CYS A 377 0.72 -30.27 -13.87
N GLU A 378 0.94 -29.43 -14.89
CA GLU A 378 0.57 -28.02 -14.90
C GLU A 378 -0.88 -27.87 -15.38
N VAL A 379 -1.76 -27.39 -14.51
CA VAL A 379 -3.18 -27.21 -14.82
C VAL A 379 -3.52 -25.74 -14.84
N TYR A 380 -3.94 -25.23 -15.99
CA TYR A 380 -4.47 -23.88 -16.16
C TYR A 380 -5.97 -23.97 -16.27
N PHE A 381 -6.71 -23.18 -15.51
CA PHE A 381 -8.17 -23.25 -15.48
C PHE A 381 -8.79 -21.88 -15.34
N TYR A 382 -9.96 -21.64 -15.91
CA TYR A 382 -10.82 -20.56 -15.43
C TYR A 382 -12.09 -21.13 -14.83
N MET A 383 -12.61 -20.47 -13.81
CA MET A 383 -13.92 -20.75 -13.23
C MET A 383 -14.74 -19.47 -13.04
N GLY A 384 -16.06 -19.62 -13.12
CA GLY A 384 -16.98 -18.53 -12.82
C GLY A 384 -18.42 -19.01 -12.71
N SER A 385 -19.31 -18.09 -12.34
CA SER A 385 -20.74 -18.34 -12.19
C SER A 385 -21.56 -17.19 -12.74
N ARG A 386 -22.47 -17.49 -13.67
CA ARG A 386 -23.43 -16.50 -14.20
C ARG A 386 -24.44 -16.04 -13.13
N ASN A 387 -24.77 -16.92 -12.20
CA ASN A 387 -25.79 -16.67 -11.18
C ASN A 387 -25.20 -15.96 -9.97
N LYS A 388 -24.05 -16.43 -9.44
CA LYS A 388 -23.47 -15.89 -8.20
C LYS A 388 -22.53 -14.72 -8.43
N TRP A 389 -21.72 -14.75 -9.48
CA TRP A 389 -20.71 -13.71 -9.74
C TRP A 389 -21.10 -12.81 -10.91
N HIS A 390 -22.19 -13.11 -11.62
CA HIS A 390 -22.54 -12.47 -12.89
C HIS A 390 -21.40 -12.53 -13.90
N SER A 391 -20.72 -13.68 -13.95
CA SER A 391 -19.56 -13.88 -14.82
C SER A 391 -19.93 -13.79 -16.29
N LYS A 392 -19.07 -13.11 -17.06
CA LYS A 392 -18.99 -13.21 -18.50
C LYS A 392 -17.78 -14.06 -18.84
N PHE A 393 -18.04 -15.27 -19.34
CA PHE A 393 -16.97 -16.22 -19.64
C PHE A 393 -16.12 -15.79 -20.84
N PRO A 394 -14.84 -16.19 -20.89
CA PRO A 394 -13.99 -15.95 -22.05
C PRO A 394 -14.60 -16.57 -23.31
N SER A 395 -14.49 -15.88 -24.45
CA SER A 395 -14.86 -16.47 -25.75
C SER A 395 -13.90 -17.59 -26.15
N MET A 396 -12.65 -17.50 -25.69
CA MET A 396 -11.62 -18.48 -25.96
C MET A 396 -10.70 -18.66 -24.76
N MET A 397 -10.28 -19.91 -24.52
CA MET A 397 -9.13 -20.24 -23.70
C MET A 397 -8.17 -21.00 -24.59
N GLU A 398 -6.96 -20.48 -24.79
CA GLU A 398 -6.02 -20.93 -25.82
C GLU A 398 -4.64 -21.24 -25.23
N SER A 399 -3.99 -22.25 -25.80
CA SER A 399 -2.60 -22.60 -25.52
C SER A 399 -1.71 -21.80 -26.46
N ILE A 400 -1.23 -20.65 -26.02
CA ILE A 400 -0.35 -19.79 -26.82
C ILE A 400 1.00 -20.47 -27.04
N SER A 401 1.50 -21.19 -26.05
CA SER A 401 2.73 -21.95 -26.14
C SER A 401 2.68 -23.15 -25.21
N TRP A 402 3.06 -24.31 -25.74
CA TRP A 402 3.48 -25.47 -24.96
C TRP A 402 4.93 -25.75 -25.29
N GLY A 403 5.78 -25.90 -24.28
CA GLY A 403 7.13 -26.38 -24.51
C GLY A 403 7.13 -27.84 -24.98
N THR A 404 8.25 -28.25 -25.56
CA THR A 404 8.41 -29.59 -26.15
C THR A 404 9.50 -30.41 -25.44
N SER A 405 10.08 -29.88 -24.37
CA SER A 405 11.12 -30.54 -23.58
C SER A 405 10.55 -31.03 -22.26
N THR A 406 11.04 -32.20 -21.84
CA THR A 406 10.76 -32.78 -20.54
C THR A 406 11.71 -32.28 -19.47
N SER A 407 12.86 -31.67 -19.81
CA SER A 407 13.75 -31.03 -18.83
C SER A 407 13.24 -29.65 -18.44
N HIS A 408 12.99 -28.79 -19.42
CA HIS A 408 12.59 -27.40 -19.18
C HIS A 408 11.58 -26.95 -20.23
N ALA A 409 10.54 -26.24 -19.81
CA ALA A 409 9.60 -25.65 -20.77
C ALA A 409 9.10 -24.29 -20.28
N THR A 410 8.65 -23.50 -21.25
CA THR A 410 7.81 -22.33 -21.00
C THR A 410 6.44 -22.58 -21.61
N ASN A 411 5.41 -22.51 -20.77
CA ASN A 411 4.03 -22.72 -21.15
C ASN A 411 3.25 -21.42 -20.96
N ILE A 412 2.39 -21.08 -21.92
CA ILE A 412 1.58 -19.87 -21.89
C ILE A 412 0.14 -20.23 -22.25
N VAL A 413 -0.78 -19.96 -21.33
CA VAL A 413 -2.22 -20.10 -21.54
C VAL A 413 -2.90 -18.76 -21.40
N ARG A 414 -3.81 -18.46 -22.34
CA ARG A 414 -4.55 -17.20 -22.40
C ARG A 414 -6.05 -17.44 -22.30
N VAL A 415 -6.73 -16.50 -21.65
CA VAL A 415 -8.18 -16.29 -21.78
C VAL A 415 -8.43 -15.00 -22.56
N SER A 416 -9.36 -15.03 -23.51
CA SER A 416 -9.67 -13.95 -24.46
C SER A 416 -11.17 -13.69 -24.56
N GLY A 417 -11.55 -12.55 -25.14
CA GLY A 417 -12.95 -12.19 -25.37
C GLY A 417 -13.56 -11.31 -24.28
N SER A 418 -12.72 -10.49 -23.63
CA SER A 418 -13.13 -9.57 -22.58
C SER A 418 -13.92 -10.26 -21.45
N PRO A 419 -13.30 -11.23 -20.76
CA PRO A 419 -13.94 -11.93 -19.65
C PRO A 419 -14.17 -11.00 -18.46
N GLU A 420 -15.23 -11.23 -17.69
CA GLU A 420 -15.62 -10.40 -16.55
C GLU A 420 -16.04 -11.28 -15.38
N LYS A 421 -15.63 -10.89 -14.17
CA LYS A 421 -15.92 -11.52 -12.89
C LYS A 421 -15.68 -13.03 -12.88
N ILE A 422 -14.50 -13.45 -13.33
CA ILE A 422 -14.03 -14.85 -13.30
C ILE A 422 -12.76 -14.99 -12.46
N VAL A 423 -12.46 -16.21 -12.04
CA VAL A 423 -11.12 -16.59 -11.59
C VAL A 423 -10.41 -17.32 -12.72
N PHE A 424 -9.24 -16.84 -13.16
CA PHE A 424 -8.33 -17.56 -14.05
C PHE A 424 -7.09 -17.98 -13.26
N GLY A 425 -6.82 -19.26 -13.16
CA GLY A 425 -5.84 -19.83 -12.25
C GLY A 425 -4.91 -20.85 -12.88
N TYR A 426 -3.88 -21.16 -12.11
CA TYR A 426 -2.87 -22.17 -12.35
C TYR A 426 -2.67 -22.98 -11.07
N THR A 427 -2.59 -24.31 -11.20
CA THR A 427 -2.26 -25.21 -10.11
C THR A 427 -1.32 -26.32 -10.55
N LEU A 428 -0.55 -26.86 -9.61
CA LEU A 428 0.55 -27.79 -9.88
C LEU A 428 0.32 -29.13 -9.17
N LEU A 429 0.07 -30.18 -9.94
CA LEU A 429 -0.16 -31.53 -9.45
C LEU A 429 1.01 -32.46 -9.76
N SER A 430 1.19 -33.49 -8.94
CA SER A 430 2.35 -34.38 -9.05
C SER A 430 2.09 -35.76 -8.45
N LYS A 431 2.73 -36.79 -9.02
CA LYS A 431 2.73 -38.17 -8.52
C LYS A 431 4.16 -38.63 -8.29
N ARG A 432 4.43 -39.17 -7.10
CA ARG A 432 5.74 -39.70 -6.71
C ARG A 432 6.18 -40.86 -7.61
N SER A 433 5.23 -41.61 -8.16
CA SER A 433 5.46 -42.76 -9.03
C SER A 433 5.97 -42.39 -10.43
N GLY A 434 5.98 -41.09 -10.78
CA GLY A 434 6.28 -40.66 -12.16
C GLY A 434 5.14 -40.96 -13.15
N LEU A 435 4.04 -41.56 -12.71
CA LEU A 435 2.87 -41.83 -13.57
C LEU A 435 2.17 -40.53 -13.95
N ARG A 436 1.52 -40.53 -15.12
CA ARG A 436 0.76 -39.38 -15.62
C ARG A 436 -0.42 -39.05 -14.69
N VAL A 437 -0.69 -37.76 -14.50
CA VAL A 437 -1.95 -37.29 -13.87
C VAL A 437 -3.06 -37.27 -14.93
N THR A 438 -4.15 -37.98 -14.66
CA THR A 438 -5.24 -38.20 -15.63
C THR A 438 -6.23 -37.03 -15.65
N ALA A 439 -7.04 -36.96 -16.71
CA ALA A 439 -8.08 -35.93 -16.80
C ALA A 439 -9.13 -36.05 -15.69
N ASP A 440 -9.46 -37.28 -15.27
CA ASP A 440 -10.42 -37.53 -14.18
C ASP A 440 -9.87 -37.05 -12.82
N GLU A 441 -8.57 -37.28 -12.57
CA GLU A 441 -7.88 -36.80 -11.38
C GLU A 441 -7.85 -35.26 -11.33
N VAL A 442 -7.53 -34.61 -12.46
CA VAL A 442 -7.59 -33.13 -12.57
C VAL A 442 -9.01 -32.63 -12.33
N THR A 443 -10.02 -33.26 -12.95
CA THR A 443 -11.43 -32.89 -12.79
C THR A 443 -11.89 -33.00 -11.34
N THR A 444 -11.46 -34.04 -10.65
CA THR A 444 -11.78 -34.29 -9.24
C THR A 444 -11.15 -33.23 -8.32
N VAL A 445 -9.88 -32.88 -8.54
CA VAL A 445 -9.21 -31.78 -7.81
C VAL A 445 -9.91 -30.44 -8.05
N LEU A 446 -10.20 -30.10 -9.31
CA LEU A 446 -10.86 -28.84 -9.65
C LEU A 446 -12.31 -28.75 -9.12
N SER A 447 -12.97 -29.89 -8.91
CA SER A 447 -14.28 -29.94 -8.26
C SER A 447 -14.20 -29.52 -6.78
N GLU A 448 -13.12 -29.83 -6.07
CA GLU A 448 -12.89 -29.31 -4.71
C GLU A 448 -12.69 -27.79 -4.71
N TYR A 449 -12.04 -27.23 -5.73
CA TYR A 449 -11.90 -25.77 -5.85
C TYR A 449 -13.26 -25.09 -6.08
N ILE A 450 -14.16 -25.71 -6.86
CA ILE A 450 -15.53 -25.21 -7.03
C ILE A 450 -16.30 -25.26 -5.70
N LYS A 451 -16.16 -26.33 -4.92
CA LYS A 451 -16.79 -26.41 -3.60
C LYS A 451 -16.34 -25.26 -2.69
N ALA A 452 -15.04 -24.97 -2.68
CA ALA A 452 -14.49 -23.81 -1.96
C ALA A 452 -14.99 -22.46 -2.50
N ALA A 453 -15.22 -22.37 -3.82
CA ALA A 453 -15.74 -21.17 -4.46
C ALA A 453 -17.24 -20.93 -4.21
N ASN A 454 -17.99 -21.94 -3.76
CA ASN A 454 -19.45 -21.86 -3.65
C ASN A 454 -19.95 -20.73 -2.74
N ASP A 455 -19.22 -20.46 -1.66
CA ASP A 455 -19.53 -19.43 -0.67
C ASP A 455 -18.61 -18.20 -0.82
N PHE A 456 -17.74 -18.22 -1.82
CA PHE A 456 -16.82 -17.13 -2.08
C PHE A 456 -17.51 -15.97 -2.78
N THR A 457 -17.34 -14.77 -2.23
CA THR A 457 -17.67 -13.50 -2.88
C THR A 457 -16.43 -12.64 -2.94
N PHE A 458 -16.01 -12.26 -4.14
CA PHE A 458 -14.88 -11.36 -4.30
C PHE A 458 -15.25 -9.96 -3.80
N LYS A 459 -14.43 -9.41 -2.90
CA LYS A 459 -14.56 -8.03 -2.42
C LYS A 459 -13.22 -7.35 -2.50
N PHE A 460 -13.17 -6.28 -3.28
CA PHE A 460 -12.00 -5.44 -3.39
C PHE A 460 -12.03 -4.37 -2.31
N ASN A 461 -11.39 -4.61 -1.17
CA ASN A 461 -11.48 -3.74 0.02
C ASN A 461 -10.68 -2.41 -0.10
N ASN A 462 -10.43 -1.95 -1.32
CA ASN A 462 -9.59 -0.79 -1.65
C ASN A 462 -10.35 0.23 -2.50
N GLU A 463 -11.60 0.51 -2.13
CA GLU A 463 -12.41 1.50 -2.84
C GLU A 463 -11.65 2.83 -2.98
N ARG A 464 -11.74 3.40 -4.19
CA ARG A 464 -11.17 4.70 -4.50
C ARG A 464 -12.09 5.75 -3.91
N LEU A 465 -11.59 6.54 -2.98
CA LEU A 465 -12.28 7.74 -2.54
C LEU A 465 -11.81 8.91 -3.40
N THR A 466 -12.66 9.34 -4.32
CA THR A 466 -12.46 10.55 -5.11
C THR A 466 -13.46 11.62 -4.69
N ALA A 467 -13.05 12.88 -4.77
CA ALA A 467 -13.90 14.03 -4.53
C ALA A 467 -13.88 14.93 -5.78
N GLN A 468 -15.05 15.38 -6.24
CA GLN A 468 -15.14 16.33 -7.35
C GLN A 468 -14.41 17.63 -6.98
N SER A 469 -13.63 18.16 -7.91
CA SER A 469 -12.79 19.33 -7.70
C SER A 469 -12.89 20.36 -8.81
N ARG A 470 -12.77 21.63 -8.43
CA ARG A 470 -12.76 22.78 -9.34
C ARG A 470 -11.49 23.59 -9.17
N ILE A 471 -10.78 23.78 -10.27
CA ILE A 471 -9.62 24.67 -10.38
C ILE A 471 -10.08 26.10 -10.64
N PHE A 472 -9.44 27.06 -9.96
CA PHE A 472 -9.72 28.49 -10.13
C PHE A 472 -8.45 29.35 -10.29
N VAL A 473 -7.26 28.78 -10.06
CA VAL A 473 -5.97 29.33 -10.53
C VAL A 473 -5.17 28.22 -11.20
N GLY A 474 -4.59 28.51 -12.35
CA GLY A 474 -3.99 27.53 -13.27
C GLY A 474 -5.02 26.88 -14.20
N SER A 475 -4.67 25.76 -14.82
CA SER A 475 -5.59 25.00 -15.69
C SER A 475 -5.30 23.50 -15.62
N ARG A 476 -6.27 22.68 -16.06
CA ARG A 476 -6.08 21.23 -16.17
C ARG A 476 -4.98 20.89 -17.17
N GLN A 477 -4.87 21.67 -18.24
CA GLN A 477 -3.84 21.52 -19.28
C GLN A 477 -2.45 21.76 -18.68
N LEU A 478 -2.27 22.87 -17.96
CA LEU A 478 -1.00 23.19 -17.28
C LEU A 478 -0.65 22.13 -16.23
N MET A 479 -1.62 21.67 -15.43
CA MET A 479 -1.37 20.61 -14.46
C MET A 479 -0.97 19.30 -15.15
N ASN A 480 -1.59 18.95 -16.28
CA ASN A 480 -1.23 17.77 -17.06
C ASN A 480 0.20 17.83 -17.62
N GLU A 481 0.71 19.01 -17.96
CA GLU A 481 2.11 19.18 -18.38
C GLU A 481 3.10 18.81 -17.28
N THR A 482 2.70 18.92 -16.01
CA THR A 482 3.50 18.54 -14.84
C THR A 482 3.45 17.05 -14.49
N ILE A 483 2.51 16.29 -15.08
CA ILE A 483 2.38 14.84 -14.89
C ILE A 483 3.34 14.11 -15.84
N PRO A 484 4.05 13.06 -15.36
CA PRO A 484 4.93 12.24 -16.20
C PRO A 484 4.23 11.75 -17.47
N ALA A 485 4.90 11.85 -18.62
CA ALA A 485 4.27 11.57 -19.90
C ALA A 485 3.65 10.16 -20.00
N THR A 486 4.30 9.17 -19.38
CA THR A 486 3.83 7.77 -19.32
C THR A 486 2.55 7.57 -18.51
N GLU A 487 2.24 8.51 -17.62
CA GLU A 487 1.14 8.40 -16.66
C GLU A 487 -0.10 9.19 -17.08
N ARG A 488 0.04 10.20 -17.95
CA ARG A 488 -1.04 11.14 -18.33
C ARG A 488 -2.34 10.47 -18.77
N LYS A 489 -2.27 9.32 -19.46
CA LYS A 489 -3.45 8.57 -19.93
C LYS A 489 -4.24 7.88 -18.82
N THR A 490 -3.65 7.74 -17.64
CA THR A 490 -4.24 7.07 -16.48
C THR A 490 -4.80 8.06 -15.45
N VAL A 491 -4.67 9.37 -15.73
CA VAL A 491 -5.05 10.46 -14.85
C VAL A 491 -6.34 11.10 -15.34
N GLN A 492 -7.24 11.40 -14.39
CA GLN A 492 -8.48 12.12 -14.61
C GLN A 492 -8.50 13.40 -13.77
N PHE A 493 -8.60 14.55 -14.45
CA PHE A 493 -8.68 15.86 -13.81
C PHE A 493 -10.13 16.21 -13.43
N GLY A 494 -10.27 17.18 -12.51
CA GLY A 494 -11.57 17.58 -11.96
C GLY A 494 -11.99 16.74 -10.76
N GLU A 495 -11.07 15.96 -10.22
CA GLU A 495 -11.25 15.21 -8.98
C GLU A 495 -10.00 15.36 -8.10
N ILE A 496 -10.09 14.99 -6.83
CA ILE A 496 -8.97 14.74 -5.94
C ILE A 496 -9.14 13.33 -5.42
N GLN A 497 -8.08 12.52 -5.48
CA GLN A 497 -8.12 11.17 -4.90
C GLN A 497 -7.43 11.12 -3.55
N PHE A 498 -8.15 10.59 -2.56
CA PHE A 498 -7.62 10.27 -1.25
C PHE A 498 -7.29 8.77 -1.23
N ARG A 499 -6.03 8.46 -0.93
CA ARG A 499 -5.47 7.11 -0.94
C ARG A 499 -5.49 6.44 -2.32
N ALA A 500 -4.33 6.40 -2.99
CA ALA A 500 -4.13 5.64 -4.22
C ALA A 500 -3.15 4.49 -3.98
N TYR A 501 -3.41 3.32 -4.54
CA TYR A 501 -2.57 2.14 -4.36
C TYR A 501 -1.75 1.82 -5.61
N ASN A 502 -0.48 1.47 -5.42
CA ASN A 502 0.35 0.96 -6.52
C ASN A 502 0.12 -0.52 -6.80
N SER A 503 0.74 -1.04 -7.86
CA SER A 503 0.59 -2.43 -8.34
C SER A 503 0.88 -3.53 -7.30
N ILE A 504 1.54 -3.20 -6.20
CA ILE A 504 1.88 -4.15 -5.12
C ILE A 504 1.19 -3.80 -3.81
N GLY A 505 0.17 -2.93 -3.86
CA GLY A 505 -0.73 -2.66 -2.75
C GLY A 505 -0.22 -1.63 -1.73
N PHE A 506 0.82 -0.86 -2.03
CA PHE A 506 1.27 0.24 -1.17
C PHE A 506 0.48 1.52 -1.45
N PRO A 507 -0.01 2.24 -0.42
CA PRO A 507 -0.77 3.45 -0.61
C PRO A 507 0.12 4.72 -0.65
N ASN A 508 -0.21 5.64 -1.54
CA ASN A 508 0.06 7.07 -1.42
C ASN A 508 -1.15 7.77 -0.82
N ALA A 509 -0.95 8.82 -0.03
CA ALA A 509 -2.01 9.43 0.75
C ALA A 509 -2.94 10.33 -0.08
N LEU A 510 -2.40 11.08 -1.05
CA LEU A 510 -3.15 12.15 -1.72
C LEU A 510 -2.68 12.35 -3.15
N CYS A 511 -3.57 12.27 -4.12
CA CYS A 511 -3.32 12.70 -5.49
C CYS A 511 -3.89 14.11 -5.66
N ALA A 512 -3.01 15.10 -5.68
CA ALA A 512 -3.35 16.51 -5.59
C ALA A 512 -3.79 17.07 -6.95
N GLY A 513 -5.11 17.28 -7.11
CA GLY A 513 -5.72 17.91 -8.29
C GLY A 513 -6.20 16.95 -9.38
N PHE A 514 -6.11 15.64 -9.12
CA PHE A 514 -6.60 14.61 -10.03
C PHE A 514 -6.90 13.29 -9.30
N SER A 515 -7.54 12.37 -10.01
CA SER A 515 -7.62 10.96 -9.65
C SER A 515 -6.84 10.10 -10.65
N THR A 516 -6.37 8.91 -10.25
CA THR A 516 -5.59 8.02 -11.11
C THR A 516 -6.00 6.56 -10.99
N ILE A 517 -5.93 5.85 -12.11
CA ILE A 517 -6.00 4.38 -12.20
C ILE A 517 -4.63 3.74 -12.47
N SER A 518 -3.56 4.55 -12.42
CA SER A 518 -2.20 4.07 -12.63
C SER A 518 -1.83 2.98 -11.64
N THR A 519 -0.92 2.12 -12.08
CA THR A 519 -0.22 1.16 -11.20
C THR A 519 1.02 1.75 -10.53
N PHE A 520 1.35 3.02 -10.83
CA PHE A 520 2.49 3.78 -10.31
C PHE A 520 2.08 5.16 -9.71
N PRO A 521 1.07 5.23 -8.83
CA PRO A 521 0.65 6.50 -8.22
C PRO A 521 1.79 7.22 -7.48
N GLU A 522 2.83 6.53 -7.03
CA GLU A 522 4.00 7.11 -6.38
C GLU A 522 4.74 8.15 -7.22
N ARG A 523 4.55 8.14 -8.55
CA ARG A 523 5.17 9.10 -9.47
C ARG A 523 4.44 10.44 -9.52
N MET A 524 3.27 10.53 -8.91
CA MET A 524 2.39 11.70 -9.06
C MET A 524 1.59 12.07 -7.81
N CYS A 525 1.40 11.15 -6.87
CA CYS A 525 0.69 11.34 -5.60
C CYS A 525 1.69 11.50 -4.44
N LEU A 526 1.19 12.01 -3.31
CA LEU A 526 1.95 12.46 -2.14
C LEU A 526 1.86 11.48 -0.98
N GLY A 527 2.90 11.45 -0.15
CA GLY A 527 2.97 10.70 1.11
C GLY A 527 2.74 9.20 0.95
N GLY A 528 2.65 8.48 2.07
CA GLY A 528 2.35 7.04 2.07
C GLY A 528 2.99 6.27 3.23
N ILE A 529 2.98 4.93 3.14
CA ILE A 529 3.68 4.02 4.08
C ILE A 529 4.73 3.14 3.37
N ASN A 530 5.31 3.68 2.31
CA ASN A 530 6.27 3.06 1.39
C ASN A 530 7.70 2.89 1.97
N THR A 531 7.81 2.65 3.27
CA THR A 531 9.06 2.44 4.02
C THR A 531 9.67 1.07 3.84
N TYR A 532 8.93 0.12 3.29
CA TYR A 532 9.43 -1.24 3.12
C TYR A 532 10.63 -1.28 2.17
N ARG A 533 11.70 -1.99 2.56
CA ARG A 533 13.00 -2.03 1.83
C ARG A 533 12.88 -2.17 0.30
N ARG A 534 11.92 -2.97 -0.20
CA ARG A 534 11.74 -3.20 -1.64
C ARG A 534 11.18 -1.99 -2.41
N VAL A 535 10.42 -1.13 -1.74
CA VAL A 535 9.83 0.09 -2.31
C VAL A 535 10.53 1.36 -1.81
N ARG A 536 11.70 1.22 -1.17
CA ARG A 536 12.45 2.33 -0.58
C ARG A 536 12.69 3.50 -1.54
N LYS A 537 12.87 3.22 -2.84
CA LYS A 537 13.05 4.29 -3.86
C LYS A 537 11.83 5.20 -4.00
N GLN A 538 10.67 4.75 -3.56
CA GLN A 538 9.43 5.50 -3.60
C GLN A 538 9.15 6.21 -2.26
N CYS A 539 9.99 6.02 -1.24
CA CYS A 539 9.75 6.52 0.11
C CYS A 539 10.09 8.00 0.22
N GLY A 540 9.16 8.81 0.71
CA GLY A 540 9.33 10.24 0.89
C GLY A 540 8.01 10.97 0.73
N ASP A 541 8.00 12.26 1.05
CA ASP A 541 6.79 13.06 1.05
C ASP A 541 6.26 13.29 -0.37
N PHE A 542 7.15 13.47 -1.35
CA PHE A 542 6.80 13.45 -2.78
C PHE A 542 7.10 12.09 -3.43
N ALA A 543 7.25 11.04 -2.63
CA ALA A 543 7.40 9.66 -3.05
C ALA A 543 8.46 9.44 -4.16
N ALA A 544 8.05 9.14 -5.39
CA ALA A 544 8.91 8.88 -6.54
C ALA A 544 8.76 9.94 -7.66
N TRP A 545 8.42 11.18 -7.30
CA TRP A 545 8.22 12.26 -8.28
C TRP A 545 9.46 12.58 -9.11
N GLU A 546 10.67 12.26 -8.66
CA GLU A 546 11.89 12.42 -9.44
C GLU A 546 11.95 11.49 -10.67
N GLY A 547 11.15 10.43 -10.70
CA GLY A 547 11.15 9.45 -11.78
C GLY A 547 12.45 8.66 -11.86
N ASN A 548 12.83 8.27 -13.07
CA ASN A 548 14.07 7.55 -13.33
C ASN A 548 15.26 8.51 -13.44
N LEU A 549 16.24 8.36 -12.54
CA LEU A 549 17.47 9.17 -12.50
C LEU A 549 18.31 9.12 -13.78
N ASN A 550 18.15 8.08 -14.62
CA ASN A 550 18.87 7.92 -15.88
C ASN A 550 18.21 8.66 -17.05
N GLN A 551 17.04 9.29 -16.86
CA GLN A 551 16.40 10.08 -17.91
C GLN A 551 16.94 11.50 -17.95
N TYR A 552 17.11 12.04 -19.16
CA TYR A 552 17.46 13.44 -19.36
C TYR A 552 16.42 14.34 -18.69
N GLN A 553 16.88 15.22 -17.79
CA GLN A 553 16.01 16.23 -17.22
C GLN A 553 15.53 17.18 -18.33
N ASN A 554 14.25 17.54 -18.29
CA ASN A 554 13.72 18.56 -19.19
C ASN A 554 14.42 19.90 -18.90
N SER A 555 14.89 20.58 -19.95
CA SER A 555 15.49 21.92 -19.85
C SER A 555 14.46 22.96 -19.43
N ASN A 556 13.19 22.77 -19.81
CA ASN A 556 12.07 23.54 -19.27
C ASN A 556 11.61 22.91 -17.93
N PRO A 557 11.80 23.59 -16.78
CA PRO A 557 11.44 23.04 -15.48
C PRO A 557 9.92 22.96 -15.23
N GLU A 558 9.08 23.54 -16.11
CA GLU A 558 7.61 23.48 -16.05
C GLU A 558 7.06 22.15 -16.57
N ILE A 559 7.80 21.48 -17.45
CA ILE A 559 7.34 20.27 -18.13
C ILE A 559 7.92 19.04 -17.45
N ALA A 560 7.09 18.03 -17.26
CA ALA A 560 7.49 16.73 -16.75
C ALA A 560 8.50 16.02 -17.66
N THR A 561 9.22 15.04 -17.10
CA THR A 561 9.95 14.06 -17.91
C THR A 561 9.02 12.90 -18.30
N GLU A 562 9.58 11.87 -18.93
CA GLU A 562 8.80 10.69 -19.27
C GLU A 562 8.27 9.96 -18.02
N SER A 563 9.05 9.92 -16.93
CA SER A 563 8.72 9.17 -15.71
C SER A 563 8.67 9.97 -14.40
N GLY A 564 9.10 11.25 -14.41
CA GLY A 564 9.11 12.13 -13.24
C GLY A 564 8.26 13.39 -13.46
N ARG A 565 7.78 13.98 -12.36
CA ARG A 565 7.02 15.24 -12.35
C ARG A 565 7.92 16.41 -12.79
N SER A 566 7.30 17.53 -13.16
CA SER A 566 8.08 18.73 -13.49
C SER A 566 8.89 19.22 -12.30
N ARG A 567 10.08 19.77 -12.57
CA ARG A 567 10.99 20.23 -11.52
C ARG A 567 10.38 21.36 -10.69
N ASN A 568 9.57 22.20 -11.33
CA ASN A 568 8.83 23.26 -10.67
C ASN A 568 7.81 22.73 -9.66
N GLU A 569 7.14 21.61 -9.96
CA GLU A 569 6.25 20.95 -9.01
C GLU A 569 7.00 20.27 -7.87
N ILE A 570 8.15 19.64 -8.15
CA ILE A 570 9.02 19.08 -7.09
C ILE A 570 9.51 20.19 -6.16
N ASN A 571 9.82 21.38 -6.70
CA ASN A 571 10.23 22.57 -5.95
C ASN A 571 9.06 23.45 -5.49
N SER A 572 7.91 22.83 -5.24
CA SER A 572 6.73 23.49 -4.69
C SER A 572 6.25 22.77 -3.44
N THR A 573 5.62 23.53 -2.56
CA THR A 573 4.92 23.04 -1.38
C THR A 573 3.43 22.96 -1.68
N ILE A 574 2.79 21.89 -1.20
CA ILE A 574 1.35 21.69 -1.30
C ILE A 574 0.70 22.12 0.01
N LEU A 575 -0.05 23.23 -0.02
CA LEU A 575 -0.77 23.77 1.14
C LEU A 575 -2.18 23.19 1.19
N LEU A 576 -2.64 22.78 2.37
CA LEU A 576 -3.99 22.29 2.59
C LEU A 576 -4.80 23.22 3.48
N PHE A 577 -5.99 23.53 3.00
CA PHE A 577 -6.97 24.33 3.68
C PHE A 577 -8.25 23.54 3.89
N VAL A 578 -8.97 23.83 4.97
CA VAL A 578 -10.29 23.27 5.26
C VAL A 578 -11.30 24.37 5.54
N LYS A 579 -12.55 24.13 5.14
CA LYS A 579 -13.71 24.99 5.41
C LYS A 579 -14.91 24.14 5.75
#